data_AF-I4W074-F1
#
_entry.id   AF-I4W074-F1
#
_cell.length_a   1.000
_cell.length_b   1.000
_cell.length_c   1.000
_cell.angle_alpha   90.00
_cell.angle_beta   90.00
_cell.angle_gamma   90.00
#
_symmetry.space_group_name_H-M   'P 1'
#
loop_
_entity.id
_entity.type
_entity.pdbx_description
1 polymer ?
#
loop_
_entity_poly.entity_id
_entity_poly.type
_entity_poly.pdbx_seq_one_letter_code
_entity_poly.pdbx_strand_id
1 'polypeptide(L)'
;MNLLVSKLETALTLGQTLRIRRKSLGLSAVAAAEAAGISRVTWHRLEKGEASVAAGSLLAAAEVLGLRVELLAPASIPEQATATGPLADHLPLHIRLHDFPQLRRLAWQVADDTQVLTPREALDLYERNWRHVELEALELRERALIKALQQVYGKGLLDV
;
A
#
# COMPACT_ATOMS: atom_id res chain seq x y z
N MET A 1 -3.52 11.87 5.03
CA MET A 1 -3.85 11.86 3.59
C MET A 1 -5.31 12.29 3.42
N ASN A 2 -5.60 13.32 2.62
CA ASN A 2 -6.94 13.94 2.54
C ASN A 2 -7.88 13.10 1.65
N LEU A 3 -8.95 12.54 2.21
CA LEU A 3 -9.84 11.59 1.54
C LEU A 3 -10.44 12.13 0.22
N LEU A 4 -10.70 13.44 0.16
CA LEU A 4 -11.23 14.11 -1.05
C LEU A 4 -10.24 14.13 -2.21
N VAL A 5 -8.93 14.26 -1.93
CA VAL A 5 -7.88 14.27 -2.95
C VAL A 5 -7.75 12.88 -3.56
N SER A 6 -7.77 11.83 -2.73
CA SER A 6 -7.71 10.43 -3.19
C SER A 6 -8.86 10.03 -4.13
N LYS A 7 -10.07 10.56 -3.89
CA LYS A 7 -11.24 10.30 -4.73
C LYS A 7 -11.07 10.88 -6.13
N LEU A 8 -10.56 12.10 -6.24
CA LEU A 8 -10.35 12.76 -7.54
C LEU A 8 -9.22 12.11 -8.33
N GLU A 9 -8.12 11.73 -7.67
CA GLU A 9 -7.02 10.99 -8.30
C GLU A 9 -7.46 9.63 -8.83
N THR A 10 -8.29 8.91 -8.07
CA THR A 10 -8.86 7.62 -8.51
C THR A 10 -9.74 7.81 -9.75
N ALA A 11 -10.61 8.83 -9.75
CA ALA A 11 -11.48 9.10 -10.90
C ALA A 11 -10.68 9.48 -12.16
N LEU A 12 -9.63 10.30 -12.02
CA LEU A 12 -8.70 10.62 -13.10
C LEU A 12 -8.01 9.38 -13.67
N THR A 13 -7.51 8.51 -12.79
CA THR A 13 -6.82 7.28 -13.20
C THR A 13 -7.75 6.33 -13.96
N LEU A 14 -9.00 6.17 -13.49
CA LEU A 14 -10.03 5.39 -14.17
C LEU A 14 -10.32 5.96 -15.57
N GLY A 15 -10.54 7.28 -15.67
CA GLY A 15 -10.83 7.93 -16.95
C GLY A 15 -9.71 7.79 -17.97
N GLN A 16 -8.45 7.93 -17.53
CA GLN A 16 -7.28 7.72 -18.38
C GLN A 16 -7.17 6.25 -18.84
N THR A 17 -7.44 5.30 -17.95
CA THR A 17 -7.43 3.86 -18.26
C THR A 17 -8.45 3.52 -19.35
N LEU A 18 -9.68 4.02 -19.23
CA LEU A 18 -10.72 3.85 -20.27
C LEU A 18 -10.26 4.44 -21.61
N ARG A 19 -9.69 5.65 -21.60
CA ARG A 19 -9.23 6.34 -22.81
C ARG A 19 -8.09 5.60 -23.51
N ILE A 20 -7.11 5.10 -22.74
CA ILE A 20 -5.99 4.31 -23.27
C ILE A 20 -6.53 3.02 -23.88
N ARG A 21 -7.38 2.30 -23.16
CA ARG A 21 -7.96 1.05 -23.66
C ARG A 21 -8.76 1.28 -24.94
N ARG A 22 -9.65 2.29 -24.97
CA ARG A 22 -10.42 2.64 -26.17
C ARG A 22 -9.51 2.92 -27.37
N LYS A 23 -8.45 3.71 -27.18
CA LYS A 23 -7.49 4.01 -28.24
C LYS A 23 -6.74 2.76 -28.73
N SER A 24 -6.36 1.85 -27.82
CA SER A 24 -5.70 0.59 -28.18
C SER A 24 -6.60 -0.32 -29.04
N LEU A 25 -7.91 -0.19 -28.92
CA LEU A 25 -8.90 -0.90 -29.73
C LEU A 25 -9.27 -0.15 -31.03
N GLY A 26 -8.67 1.01 -31.30
CA GLY A 26 -8.98 1.82 -32.48
C GLY A 26 -10.36 2.46 -32.49
N LEU A 27 -11.08 2.45 -31.35
CA LEU A 27 -12.45 2.97 -31.26
C LEU A 27 -12.46 4.50 -31.10
N SER A 28 -13.39 5.16 -31.78
CA SER A 28 -13.67 6.58 -31.54
C SER A 28 -14.46 6.77 -30.23
N ALA A 29 -14.38 7.95 -29.62
CA ALA A 29 -15.16 8.24 -28.41
C ALA A 29 -16.68 8.17 -28.67
N VAL A 30 -17.10 8.53 -29.89
CA VAL A 30 -18.50 8.46 -30.31
C VAL A 30 -18.97 7.01 -30.42
N ALA A 31 -18.20 6.16 -31.12
CA ALA A 31 -18.54 4.75 -31.29
C ALA A 31 -18.60 4.02 -29.94
N ALA A 32 -17.67 4.33 -29.03
CA ALA A 32 -17.67 3.73 -27.70
C ALA A 32 -18.85 4.21 -26.84
N ALA A 33 -19.22 5.50 -26.92
CA ALA A 33 -20.40 6.04 -26.24
C ALA A 33 -21.71 5.39 -26.73
N GLU A 34 -21.86 5.26 -28.05
CA GLU A 34 -23.02 4.61 -28.67
C GLU A 34 -23.12 3.13 -28.30
N ALA A 35 -22.00 2.39 -28.36
CA ALA A 35 -21.96 0.99 -27.94
C ALA A 35 -22.26 0.81 -26.44
N ALA A 36 -21.86 1.76 -25.59
CA ALA A 36 -22.13 1.72 -24.15
C ALA A 36 -23.55 2.22 -23.79
N GLY A 37 -24.35 2.66 -24.77
CA GLY A 37 -25.69 3.19 -24.53
C GLY A 37 -25.71 4.48 -23.69
N ILE A 38 -24.62 5.26 -23.70
CA ILE A 38 -24.51 6.52 -22.93
C ILE A 38 -24.27 7.73 -23.84
N SER A 39 -24.60 8.92 -23.36
CA SER A 39 -24.39 10.15 -24.13
C SER A 39 -22.89 10.41 -24.38
N ARG A 40 -22.57 11.07 -25.50
CA ARG A 40 -21.20 11.51 -25.82
C ARG A 40 -20.62 12.43 -24.74
N VAL A 41 -21.46 13.23 -24.10
CA VAL A 41 -21.07 14.09 -22.98
C VAL A 41 -20.70 13.26 -21.76
N THR A 42 -21.49 12.22 -21.44
CA THR A 42 -21.17 11.27 -20.35
C THR A 42 -19.86 10.55 -20.62
N TRP A 43 -19.64 10.06 -21.84
CA TRP A 43 -18.36 9.44 -22.23
C TRP A 43 -17.18 10.40 -22.09
N HIS A 44 -17.35 11.66 -22.52
CA HIS A 44 -16.32 12.68 -22.38
C HIS A 44 -15.95 12.91 -20.91
N ARG A 45 -16.96 13.03 -20.03
CA ARG A 45 -16.77 13.21 -18.58
C ARG A 45 -16.08 12.01 -17.93
N LEU A 46 -16.39 10.78 -18.39
CA LEU A 46 -15.70 9.56 -17.96
C LEU A 46 -14.21 9.64 -18.29
N GLU A 47 -13.84 9.91 -19.54
CA GLU A 47 -12.42 9.99 -19.93
C GLU A 47 -11.66 11.14 -19.26
N LYS A 48 -12.37 12.19 -18.85
CA LYS A 48 -11.83 13.31 -18.09
C LYS A 48 -11.67 13.02 -16.60
N GLY A 49 -12.20 11.89 -16.12
CA GLY A 49 -12.12 11.48 -14.73
C GLY A 49 -13.01 12.27 -13.78
N GLU A 50 -14.18 12.73 -14.24
CA GLU A 50 -15.12 13.44 -13.38
C GLU A 50 -15.81 12.48 -12.39
N ALA A 51 -15.55 12.67 -11.09
CA ALA A 51 -16.06 11.80 -10.03
C ALA A 51 -17.59 11.86 -9.81
N SER A 52 -18.30 12.74 -10.51
CA SER A 52 -19.76 12.89 -10.46
C SER A 52 -20.50 12.00 -11.47
N VAL A 53 -19.78 11.29 -12.34
CA VAL A 53 -20.41 10.36 -13.29
C VAL A 53 -20.98 9.15 -12.53
N ALA A 54 -22.18 8.72 -12.93
CA ALA A 54 -22.84 7.56 -12.32
C ALA A 54 -22.01 6.28 -12.52
N ALA A 55 -21.93 5.45 -11.47
CA ALA A 55 -21.20 4.19 -11.52
C ALA A 55 -21.68 3.25 -12.64
N GLY A 56 -22.98 3.26 -12.95
CA GLY A 56 -23.52 2.47 -14.07
C GLY A 56 -22.93 2.84 -15.43
N SER A 57 -22.65 4.13 -15.68
CA SER A 57 -22.00 4.56 -16.92
C SER A 57 -20.54 4.10 -17.00
N LEU A 58 -19.84 4.06 -15.87
CA LEU A 58 -18.49 3.50 -15.77
C LEU A 58 -18.50 2.01 -16.12
N LEU A 59 -19.43 1.23 -15.55
CA LEU A 59 -19.55 -0.20 -15.79
C LEU A 59 -19.89 -0.51 -17.26
N ALA A 60 -20.83 0.22 -17.86
CA ALA A 60 -21.17 0.07 -19.28
C ALA A 60 -19.97 0.38 -20.20
N ALA A 61 -19.20 1.44 -19.88
CA ALA A 61 -17.99 1.76 -20.63
C ALA A 61 -16.91 0.68 -20.48
N ALA A 62 -16.73 0.12 -19.28
CA ALA A 62 -15.78 -0.96 -19.04
C ALA A 62 -16.16 -2.21 -19.84
N GLU A 63 -17.44 -2.61 -19.83
CA GLU A 63 -17.96 -3.77 -20.56
C GLU A 63 -17.65 -3.68 -22.07
N VAL A 64 -17.98 -2.56 -22.71
CA VAL A 64 -17.73 -2.33 -24.15
C VAL A 64 -16.24 -2.36 -24.50
N LEU A 65 -15.37 -1.96 -23.58
CA LEU A 65 -13.93 -1.96 -23.78
C LEU A 65 -13.26 -3.31 -23.39
N GLY A 66 -14.06 -4.31 -22.99
CA GLY A 66 -13.58 -5.59 -22.52
C GLY A 66 -12.74 -5.48 -21.25
N LEU A 67 -13.07 -4.53 -20.38
CA LEU A 67 -12.43 -4.31 -19.09
C LEU A 67 -13.29 -4.88 -17.97
N ARG A 68 -12.63 -5.43 -16.95
CA ARG A 68 -13.27 -5.86 -15.71
C ARG A 68 -12.99 -4.83 -14.62
N VAL A 69 -14.03 -4.45 -13.88
CA VAL A 69 -13.90 -3.57 -12.71
C VAL A 69 -13.85 -4.45 -11.46
N GLU A 70 -12.80 -4.27 -10.67
CA GLU A 70 -12.63 -4.96 -9.39
C GLU A 70 -12.51 -3.92 -8.28
N LEU A 71 -13.26 -4.12 -7.20
CA LEU A 71 -13.00 -3.41 -5.95
C LEU A 71 -12.08 -4.29 -5.13
N LEU A 72 -10.83 -3.87 -5.06
CA LEU A 72 -9.88 -4.48 -4.14
C LEU A 72 -10.16 -3.87 -2.77
N ALA A 73 -10.40 -4.72 -1.77
CA ALA A 73 -10.22 -4.27 -0.40
C ALA A 73 -8.79 -3.70 -0.33
N PRO A 74 -8.58 -2.54 0.31
CA PRO A 74 -7.22 -2.15 0.66
C PRO A 74 -6.63 -3.38 1.32
N ALA A 75 -5.54 -3.90 0.75
CA ALA A 75 -4.87 -5.06 1.27
C ALA A 75 -4.83 -4.87 2.79
N SER A 76 -5.60 -5.65 3.55
CA SER A 76 -5.24 -5.92 4.93
C SER A 76 -3.90 -6.56 4.73
N ILE A 77 -2.83 -5.77 4.85
CA ILE A 77 -1.49 -6.09 4.37
C ILE A 77 -1.32 -7.60 4.55
N PRO A 78 -1.39 -8.42 3.48
CA PRO A 78 -0.89 -9.76 3.59
C PRO A 78 0.55 -9.53 3.99
N GLU A 79 0.90 -10.09 5.12
CA GLU A 79 2.14 -9.93 5.85
C GLU A 79 3.31 -10.58 5.07
N GLN A 80 3.30 -10.49 3.74
CA GLN A 80 4.16 -11.18 2.79
C GLN A 80 4.38 -10.28 1.57
N ALA A 81 5.61 -9.78 1.47
CA ALA A 81 6.27 -9.20 0.29
C ALA A 81 5.54 -7.99 -0.35
N THR A 82 5.98 -6.75 -0.19
CA THR A 82 7.33 -6.24 -0.49
C THR A 82 7.53 -4.91 0.22
N ALA A 83 8.41 -4.88 1.22
CA ALA A 83 8.83 -3.65 1.87
C ALA A 83 9.94 -2.98 1.02
N THR A 84 9.57 -1.97 0.23
CA THR A 84 10.52 -0.94 -0.25
C THR A 84 9.97 0.47 0.00
N GLY A 85 8.92 0.62 0.81
CA GLY A 85 8.48 1.92 1.32
C GLY A 85 9.17 2.28 2.64
N PRO A 86 9.41 3.58 2.93
CA PRO A 86 9.96 3.98 4.22
C PRO A 86 8.99 3.60 5.34
N LEU A 87 9.40 2.67 6.21
CA LEU A 87 8.66 2.17 7.38
C LEU A 87 8.34 3.25 8.45
N ALA A 88 8.63 4.53 8.17
CA ALA A 88 8.44 5.63 9.11
C ALA A 88 6.95 5.96 9.36
N ASP A 89 6.07 5.68 8.40
CA ASP A 89 4.65 6.08 8.52
C ASP A 89 3.78 4.99 9.16
N HIS A 90 4.17 3.70 9.10
CA HIS A 90 3.37 2.57 9.58
C HIS A 90 4.23 1.53 10.32
N LEU A 91 4.30 1.65 11.65
CA LEU A 91 4.91 0.63 12.49
C LEU A 91 3.96 -0.59 12.61
N PRO A 92 4.37 -1.79 12.17
CA PRO A 92 3.50 -2.96 12.22
C PRO A 92 3.23 -3.37 13.67
N LEU A 93 1.97 -3.62 14.04
CA LEU A 93 1.57 -4.03 15.40
C LEU A 93 2.10 -5.42 15.81
N HIS A 94 2.55 -6.20 14.83
CA HIS A 94 3.12 -7.54 15.00
C HIS A 94 4.37 -7.65 14.11
N ILE A 95 5.50 -8.02 14.69
CA ILE A 95 6.79 -8.15 14.05
C ILE A 95 7.17 -9.62 14.05
N ARG A 96 7.20 -10.24 12.88
CA ARG A 96 7.63 -11.63 12.71
C ARG A 96 9.14 -11.73 12.81
N LEU A 97 9.65 -12.58 13.70
CA LEU A 97 11.10 -12.77 13.87
C LEU A 97 11.79 -13.25 12.58
N HIS A 98 11.11 -14.06 11.78
CA HIS A 98 11.66 -14.59 10.52
C HIS A 98 12.08 -13.49 9.52
N ASP A 99 11.39 -12.34 9.53
CA ASP A 99 11.65 -11.24 8.60
C ASP A 99 12.88 -10.39 8.98
N PHE A 100 13.44 -10.60 10.17
CA PHE A 100 14.49 -9.78 10.77
C PHE A 100 15.59 -10.67 11.36
N PRO A 101 16.62 -11.02 10.57
CA PRO A 101 17.60 -12.04 10.95
C PRO A 101 18.42 -11.65 12.18
N GLN A 102 18.70 -10.36 12.41
CA GLN A 102 19.38 -9.92 13.63
C GLN A 102 18.40 -9.97 14.80
N LEU A 103 17.17 -9.46 14.66
CA LEU A 103 16.16 -9.57 15.74
C LEU A 103 15.93 -11.02 16.19
N ARG A 104 15.85 -11.95 15.25
CA ARG A 104 15.74 -13.39 15.52
C ARG A 104 16.91 -13.93 16.34
N ARG A 105 18.14 -13.48 16.05
CA ARG A 105 19.33 -13.88 16.82
C ARG A 105 19.29 -13.33 18.25
N LEU A 106 18.76 -12.12 18.43
CA LEU A 106 18.65 -11.47 19.74
C LEU A 106 17.51 -12.06 20.59
N ALA A 107 16.50 -12.67 19.96
CA ALA A 107 15.36 -13.28 20.61
C ALA A 107 15.66 -14.64 21.29
N TRP A 108 16.93 -15.02 21.47
CA TRP A 108 17.36 -16.29 22.08
C TRP A 108 16.84 -16.54 23.51
N GLN A 109 16.42 -15.50 24.23
CA GLN A 109 15.79 -15.62 25.57
C GLN A 109 14.26 -15.71 25.54
N VAL A 110 13.63 -15.43 24.40
CA VAL A 110 12.19 -15.54 24.25
C VAL A 110 11.90 -17.01 23.90
N ALA A 111 10.95 -17.64 24.59
CA ALA A 111 10.62 -19.05 24.41
C ALA A 111 10.55 -19.44 22.93
N ASP A 112 11.12 -20.60 22.57
CA ASP A 112 11.34 -21.09 21.19
C ASP A 112 10.08 -21.08 20.28
N ASP A 113 8.88 -20.91 20.85
CA ASP A 113 7.59 -20.92 20.14
C ASP A 113 7.07 -19.51 19.77
N THR A 114 7.70 -18.45 20.26
CA THR A 114 7.27 -17.07 19.98
C THR A 114 7.79 -16.61 18.61
N GLN A 115 6.97 -16.77 17.58
CA GLN A 115 7.32 -16.37 16.21
C GLN A 115 7.02 -14.90 15.89
N VAL A 116 6.25 -14.24 16.77
CA VAL A 116 5.73 -12.89 16.58
C VAL A 116 5.96 -12.07 17.85
N LEU A 117 6.48 -10.86 17.70
CA LEU A 117 6.69 -9.90 18.78
C LEU A 117 5.87 -8.64 18.55
N THR A 118 5.43 -8.00 19.62
CA THR A 118 4.93 -6.64 19.56
C THR A 118 6.09 -5.66 19.33
N PRO A 119 5.82 -4.46 18.79
CA PRO A 119 6.84 -3.43 18.61
C PRO A 119 7.59 -3.04 19.88
N ARG A 120 6.90 -3.04 21.03
CA ARG A 120 7.51 -2.76 22.33
C ARG A 120 8.53 -3.83 22.69
N GLU A 121 8.16 -5.10 22.56
CA GLU A 121 9.06 -6.23 22.85
C GLU A 121 10.25 -6.27 21.90
N ALA A 122 10.05 -5.96 20.61
CA ALA A 122 11.13 -5.87 19.65
C ALA A 122 12.14 -4.77 20.02
N LEU A 123 11.67 -3.59 20.43
CA LEU A 123 12.56 -2.51 20.90
C LEU A 123 13.31 -2.91 22.17
N ASP A 124 12.62 -3.47 23.16
CA ASP A 124 13.23 -3.91 24.43
C ASP A 124 14.34 -4.96 24.17
N LEU A 125 14.16 -5.84 23.19
CA LEU A 125 15.18 -6.80 22.77
C LEU A 125 16.37 -6.14 22.09
N TYR A 126 16.14 -5.15 21.22
CA TYR A 126 17.21 -4.38 20.60
C TYR A 126 18.02 -3.58 21.62
N GLU A 127 17.36 -2.93 22.58
CA GLU A 127 18.02 -2.12 23.62
C GLU A 127 18.89 -2.98 24.56
N ARG A 128 18.33 -4.11 25.03
CA ARG A 128 19.04 -5.01 25.96
C ARG A 128 20.20 -5.74 25.30
N ASN A 129 20.06 -6.12 24.03
CA ASN A 129 21.03 -6.93 23.31
C ASN A 129 21.84 -6.13 22.27
N TRP A 130 21.85 -4.79 22.36
CA TRP A 130 22.49 -3.91 21.38
C TRP A 130 23.95 -4.27 21.10
N ARG A 131 24.70 -4.75 22.12
CA ARG A 131 26.10 -5.18 22.00
C ARG A 131 26.31 -6.38 21.08
N HIS A 132 25.25 -7.14 20.81
CA HIS A 132 25.26 -8.33 19.95
C HIS A 132 24.67 -8.05 18.56
N VAL A 133 24.27 -6.80 18.29
CA VAL A 133 23.75 -6.38 16.98
C VAL A 133 24.91 -6.23 16.01
N GLU A 134 24.94 -7.07 14.96
CA GLU A 134 25.93 -6.94 13.89
C GLU A 134 25.51 -5.84 12.91
N LEU A 135 26.00 -4.62 13.12
CA LEU A 135 25.67 -3.45 12.28
C LEU A 135 26.00 -3.64 10.79
N GLU A 136 27.01 -4.46 10.48
CA GLU A 136 27.45 -4.77 9.12
C GLU A 136 26.50 -5.72 8.39
N ALA A 137 25.82 -6.61 9.12
CA ALA A 137 24.83 -7.55 8.59
C ALA A 137 23.39 -7.02 8.69
N LEU A 138 23.22 -5.75 9.10
CA LEU A 138 21.94 -5.12 9.35
C LEU A 138 21.31 -4.64 8.05
N GLU A 139 20.30 -5.37 7.59
CA GLU A 139 19.62 -5.09 6.33
C GLU A 139 18.94 -3.71 6.34
N LEU A 140 18.76 -3.13 5.15
CA LEU A 140 18.11 -1.82 4.99
C LEU A 140 16.71 -1.77 5.64
N ARG A 141 15.96 -2.88 5.56
CA ARG A 141 14.63 -3.06 6.16
C ARG A 141 14.68 -3.08 7.69
N GLU A 142 15.68 -3.74 8.25
CA GLU A 142 15.86 -3.87 9.70
C GLU A 142 16.33 -2.55 10.33
N ARG A 143 17.22 -1.81 9.64
CA ARG A 143 17.60 -0.43 10.01
C ARG A 143 16.38 0.50 10.06
N ALA A 144 15.50 0.37 9.08
CA ALA A 144 14.27 1.14 9.01
C ALA A 144 13.27 0.76 10.12
N LEU A 145 13.20 -0.52 10.50
CA LEU A 145 12.41 -0.97 11.66
C LEU A 145 12.95 -0.36 12.97
N ILE A 146 14.25 -0.46 13.24
CA ILE A 146 14.87 0.12 14.45
C ILE A 146 14.58 1.62 14.53
N LYS A 147 14.75 2.34 13.41
CA LYS A 147 14.45 3.78 13.36
C LYS A 147 12.97 4.08 13.63
N ALA A 148 12.04 3.30 13.09
CA ALA A 148 10.61 3.46 13.34
C ALA A 148 10.24 3.15 14.80
N LEU A 149 10.82 2.10 15.39
CA LEU A 149 10.66 1.75 16.81
C LEU A 149 11.16 2.89 17.71
N GLN A 150 12.34 3.44 17.42
CA GLN A 150 12.89 4.59 18.14
C GLN A 150 12.04 5.86 17.98
N GLN A 151 11.44 6.10 16.80
CA GLN A 151 10.57 7.26 16.60
C GLN A 151 9.26 7.16 17.38
N VAL A 152 8.68 5.96 17.48
CA VAL A 152 7.38 5.74 18.13
C VAL A 152 7.53 5.59 19.65
N TYR A 153 8.54 4.86 20.12
CA TYR A 153 8.72 4.55 21.54
C TYR A 153 9.91 5.25 22.20
N GLY A 154 10.89 5.73 21.41
CA GLY A 154 12.08 6.44 21.90
C GLY A 154 11.82 7.89 22.29
N LYS A 155 10.57 8.39 22.18
CA LYS A 155 10.16 9.71 22.68
C LYS A 155 9.95 9.72 24.21
N GLY A 156 10.91 9.15 24.94
CA GLY A 156 10.89 9.10 26.41
C GLY A 156 12.09 8.49 27.13
N LEU A 157 13.15 8.02 26.46
CA LEU A 157 14.28 7.43 27.20
C LEU A 157 15.64 7.49 26.48
N LEU A 158 16.03 8.62 25.90
CA LEU A 158 17.44 8.91 25.58
C LEU A 158 17.74 10.39 25.80
N ASP A 159 17.61 10.82 27.06
CA ASP A 159 18.33 11.97 27.61
C ASP A 159 19.32 11.41 28.63
N VAL A 160 20.44 10.83 28.13
CA VAL A 160 21.72 10.70 28.84
C VAL A 160 22.86 10.73 27.83
#